data_AF-A0A3S4G4U2-F1
#
_entry.id   AF-A0A3S4G4U2-F1
#
_cell.length_a   1.000
_cell.length_b   1.000
_cell.length_c   1.000
_cell.angle_alpha   90.00
_cell.angle_beta   90.00
_cell.angle_gamma   90.00
#
_symmetry.space_group_name_H-M   'P 1'
#
loop_
_entity.id
_entity.type
_entity.pdbx_description
1 polymer ?
#
loop_
_entity_poly.entity_id
_entity_poly.type
_entity_poly.pdbx_seq_one_letter_code
_entity_poly.pdbx_strand_id
1 'polypeptide(L)'
;MGQWELSTDQLPEGKYDITLSIEDNAGNRKEEVHEIFIDRTPPNAPVVTYSDIVNDLIIMQGTAEAKSQLIITDSNGNTYTLTVPDNGKWSMAIPYPSEGKFTITSVGCDW
;
A
#
# COMPACT_ATOMS: atom_id res chain seq x y z
N MET A 1 -7.89 5.56 -34.17
CA MET A 1 -7.14 6.12 -33.03
C MET A 1 -6.27 4.99 -32.51
N GLY A 2 -4.96 5.20 -32.47
CA GLY A 2 -4.01 4.15 -32.07
C GLY A 2 -4.03 3.97 -30.56
N GLN A 3 -4.14 2.73 -30.11
CA GLN A 3 -3.87 2.36 -28.73
C GLN A 3 -2.38 2.00 -28.65
N TRP A 4 -1.64 2.70 -27.79
CA TRP A 4 -0.27 2.35 -27.45
C TRP A 4 -0.27 1.73 -26.06
N GLU A 5 0.59 0.73 -25.86
CA GLU A 5 0.77 0.05 -24.58
C GLU A 5 2.28 0.05 -24.25
N LEU A 6 2.60 0.43 -23.02
CA LEU A 6 3.96 0.45 -22.49
C LEU A 6 4.02 -0.62 -21.39
N SER A 7 4.86 -1.65 -21.56
CA SER A 7 5.14 -2.61 -20.48
C SER A 7 6.24 -2.04 -19.58
N THR A 8 5.97 -2.00 -18.28
CA THR A 8 6.88 -1.50 -17.23
C THR A 8 7.55 -2.63 -16.45
N ASP A 9 7.29 -3.89 -16.80
CA ASP A 9 7.69 -5.08 -16.03
C ASP A 9 9.21 -5.22 -15.84
N GLN A 10 9.99 -4.62 -16.74
CA GLN A 10 11.46 -4.67 -16.74
C GLN A 10 12.13 -3.38 -16.25
N LEU A 11 11.36 -2.32 -15.97
CA LEU A 11 11.92 -1.06 -15.49
C LEU A 11 12.26 -1.17 -13.99
N PRO A 12 13.45 -0.74 -13.54
CA PRO A 12 13.76 -0.60 -12.12
C PRO A 12 12.79 0.34 -11.40
N GLU A 13 12.77 0.30 -10.07
CA GLU A 13 12.05 1.31 -9.29
C GLU A 13 12.64 2.70 -9.52
N GLY A 14 11.78 3.70 -9.43
CA GLY A 14 12.17 5.10 -9.57
C GLY A 14 11.18 5.93 -10.38
N LYS A 15 11.60 7.18 -10.61
CA LYS A 15 10.85 8.19 -11.33
C LYS A 15 11.18 8.16 -12.82
N TYR A 16 10.16 8.17 -13.66
CA TYR A 16 10.29 8.18 -15.11
C TYR A 16 9.45 9.30 -15.74
N ASP A 17 10.01 9.94 -16.76
CA ASP A 17 9.30 10.86 -17.62
C ASP A 17 8.91 10.15 -18.91
N ILE A 18 7.60 10.08 -19.20
CA ILE A 18 7.05 9.57 -20.45
C ILE A 18 6.82 10.78 -21.36
N THR A 19 7.55 10.84 -22.47
CA THR A 19 7.36 11.86 -23.51
C THR A 19 6.48 11.31 -24.63
N LEU A 20 5.34 11.96 -24.86
CA LEU A 20 4.46 11.74 -26.01
C LEU A 20 4.75 12.84 -27.04
N SER A 21 5.21 12.46 -28.23
CA SER A 21 5.44 13.39 -29.34
C SER A 21 4.54 13.04 -30.51
N ILE A 22 3.84 14.04 -31.04
CA ILE A 22 3.13 13.96 -32.33
C ILE A 22 3.78 14.91 -33.32
N GLU A 23 3.93 14.46 -34.56
CA GLU A 23 4.40 15.27 -35.69
C GLU A 23 3.40 15.14 -36.83
N ASP A 24 2.97 16.27 -37.39
CA ASP A 24 2.14 16.27 -38.60
C ASP A 24 3.00 16.19 -39.88
N ASN A 25 2.36 15.96 -41.02
CA ASN A 25 3.07 15.82 -42.30
C ASN A 25 3.73 17.12 -42.79
N ALA A 26 3.43 18.26 -42.18
CA ALA A 26 4.08 19.54 -42.45
C ALA A 26 5.28 19.80 -41.53
N GLY A 27 5.58 18.89 -40.60
CA GLY A 27 6.69 18.98 -39.65
C GLY A 27 6.35 19.72 -38.35
N ASN A 28 5.08 20.03 -38.07
CA ASN A 28 4.71 20.63 -36.81
C ASN A 28 4.71 19.56 -35.70
N ARG A 29 5.46 19.82 -34.63
CA ARG A 29 5.55 18.92 -33.47
C ARG A 29 4.78 19.46 -32.27
N LYS A 30 4.16 18.55 -31.52
CA LYS A 30 3.65 18.81 -30.17
C LYS A 30 4.14 17.70 -29.24
N GLU A 31 4.66 18.10 -28.09
CA GLU A 31 5.16 17.20 -27.06
C GLU A 31 4.35 17.36 -25.76
N GLU A 32 4.11 16.26 -25.06
CA GLU A 32 3.59 16.22 -23.70
C GLU A 32 4.44 15.29 -22.84
N VAL A 33 4.75 15.71 -21.62
CA VAL A 33 5.54 14.92 -20.66
C VAL A 33 4.64 14.53 -19.50
N HIS A 34 4.63 13.24 -19.17
CA HIS A 34 3.93 12.68 -18.02
C HIS A 34 4.92 12.02 -17.08
N GLU A 35 4.82 12.32 -15.80
CA GLU A 35 5.64 11.72 -14.77
C GLU A 35 4.96 10.47 -14.22
N ILE A 36 5.70 9.37 -14.10
CA ILE A 36 5.26 8.15 -13.43
C ILE A 36 6.30 7.69 -12.40
N PHE A 37 5.82 6.96 -11.39
CA PHE A 37 6.65 6.31 -10.39
C PHE A 37 6.43 4.80 -10.50
N ILE A 38 7.52 4.06 -10.59
CA ILE A 38 7.51 2.60 -10.44
C ILE A 38 7.98 2.30 -9.04
N ASP A 39 7.07 1.78 -8.24
CA ASP A 39 7.34 1.32 -6.89
C ASP A 39 6.83 -0.11 -6.73
N ARG A 40 7.72 -1.00 -6.33
CA ARG A 40 7.43 -2.42 -6.07
C ARG A 40 7.93 -2.82 -4.69
N THR A 41 8.36 -1.88 -3.87
CA THR A 41 8.89 -2.16 -2.53
C THR A 41 7.68 -2.39 -1.63
N PRO A 42 7.50 -3.61 -1.10
CA PRO A 42 6.41 -3.86 -0.17
C PRO A 42 6.65 -3.06 1.11
N PRO A 43 5.59 -2.60 1.78
CA PRO A 43 5.75 -1.95 3.07
C PRO A 43 6.40 -2.89 4.07
N ASN A 44 7.06 -2.31 5.07
CA ASN A 44 7.58 -3.08 6.18
C ASN A 44 6.46 -3.82 6.91
N ALA A 45 6.73 -5.09 7.23
CA ALA A 45 5.79 -5.91 7.97
C ALA A 45 5.45 -5.27 9.34
N PRO A 46 4.18 -5.30 9.75
CA PRO A 46 3.78 -4.77 11.03
C PRO A 46 4.30 -5.65 12.17
N VAL A 47 4.66 -5.02 13.28
CA VAL A 47 5.13 -5.67 14.50
C VAL A 47 4.12 -5.42 15.60
N VAL A 48 3.66 -6.48 16.27
CA VAL A 48 2.84 -6.39 17.48
C VAL A 48 3.77 -6.36 18.69
N THR A 49 3.71 -5.30 19.49
CA THR A 49 4.52 -5.15 20.71
C THR A 49 3.71 -5.39 21.98
N TYR A 50 2.38 -5.31 21.89
CA TYR A 50 1.46 -5.55 22.99
C TYR A 50 0.18 -6.18 22.47
N SER A 51 -0.35 -7.15 23.21
CA SER A 51 -1.67 -7.72 22.99
C SER A 51 -2.29 -8.13 24.31
N ASP A 52 -3.56 -7.81 24.52
CA ASP A 52 -4.32 -8.21 25.71
C ASP A 52 -5.80 -8.40 25.39
N ILE A 53 -6.51 -9.19 26.20
CA ILE A 53 -7.93 -9.51 26.01
C ILE A 53 -8.73 -8.91 27.17
N VAL A 54 -9.66 -8.02 26.86
CA VAL A 54 -10.50 -7.32 27.83
C VAL A 54 -11.95 -7.32 27.35
N ASN A 55 -12.87 -7.92 28.12
CA ASN A 55 -14.31 -7.94 27.82
C ASN A 55 -14.62 -8.36 26.37
N ASP A 56 -14.13 -9.52 25.95
CA ASP A 56 -14.30 -10.09 24.60
C ASP A 56 -13.73 -9.24 23.45
N LEU A 57 -12.85 -8.28 23.75
CA LEU A 57 -12.05 -7.55 22.79
C LEU A 57 -10.59 -7.94 22.91
N ILE A 58 -9.89 -8.08 21.79
CA ILE A 58 -8.43 -8.07 21.77
C ILE A 58 -7.95 -6.66 21.45
N ILE A 59 -7.09 -6.15 22.32
CA ILE A 59 -6.40 -4.87 22.18
C ILE A 59 -4.98 -5.17 21.72
N MET A 60 -4.58 -4.65 20.57
CA MET A 60 -3.24 -4.81 20.02
C MET A 60 -2.59 -3.46 19.80
N GLN A 61 -1.30 -3.37 20.07
CA GLN A 61 -0.48 -2.21 19.77
C GLN A 61 0.82 -2.64 19.11
N GLY A 62 1.38 -1.76 18.31
CA GLY A 62 2.57 -2.10 17.57
C GLY A 62 3.13 -0.97 16.72
N THR A 63 4.05 -1.36 15.84
CA THR A 63 4.62 -0.50 14.82
C THR A 63 4.36 -1.04 13.43
N ALA A 64 4.24 -0.16 12.45
CA ALA A 64 4.14 -0.47 11.04
C ALA A 64 4.65 0.74 10.26
N GLU A 65 4.76 0.60 8.94
CA GLU A 65 5.17 1.71 8.10
C GLU A 65 4.18 2.87 8.18
N ALA A 66 4.70 4.08 8.39
CA ALA A 66 3.88 5.28 8.48
C ALA A 66 3.07 5.48 7.19
N LYS A 67 1.82 5.92 7.33
CA LYS A 67 0.86 6.13 6.23
C LYS A 67 0.44 4.87 5.46
N SER A 68 1.01 3.70 5.77
CA SER A 68 0.51 2.43 5.23
C SER A 68 -0.88 2.09 5.79
N GLN A 69 -1.61 1.24 5.08
CA GLN A 69 -2.86 0.64 5.52
C GLN A 69 -2.58 -0.69 6.20
N LEU A 70 -2.85 -0.78 7.49
CA LEU A 70 -2.83 -2.03 8.25
C LEU A 70 -4.14 -2.78 8.01
N ILE A 71 -4.03 -4.09 7.74
CA ILE A 71 -5.15 -5.01 7.56
C ILE A 71 -4.99 -6.16 8.55
N ILE A 72 -5.99 -6.34 9.42
CA ILE A 72 -6.06 -7.45 10.37
C ILE A 72 -7.19 -8.37 9.96
N THR A 73 -6.91 -9.66 9.81
CA THR A 73 -7.91 -10.68 9.49
C THR A 73 -8.00 -11.70 10.62
N ASP A 74 -9.21 -11.92 11.13
CA ASP A 74 -9.46 -12.95 12.14
C ASP A 74 -9.61 -14.35 11.51
N SER A 75 -9.76 -15.37 12.36
CA SER A 75 -9.94 -16.76 11.93
C SER A 75 -11.27 -17.03 11.20
N ASN A 76 -12.24 -16.13 11.33
CA ASN A 76 -13.54 -16.21 10.65
C ASN A 76 -13.52 -15.49 9.29
N GLY A 77 -12.41 -14.83 8.93
CA GLY A 77 -12.27 -14.04 7.72
C GLY A 77 -12.77 -12.60 7.83
N ASN A 78 -13.11 -12.13 9.04
CA ASN A 78 -13.45 -10.72 9.25
C ASN A 78 -12.20 -9.86 9.11
N THR A 79 -12.32 -8.74 8.39
CA THR A 79 -11.22 -7.82 8.14
C THR A 79 -11.42 -6.49 8.86
N TYR A 80 -10.34 -5.98 9.43
CA TYR A 80 -10.29 -4.70 10.13
C TYR A 80 -9.13 -3.89 9.57
N THR A 81 -9.38 -2.60 9.29
CA THR A 81 -8.38 -1.74 8.64
C THR A 81 -8.10 -0.47 9.45
N LEU A 82 -6.86 0.00 9.35
CA LEU A 82 -6.38 1.22 10.01
C LEU A 82 -5.29 1.86 9.14
N THR A 83 -5.35 3.18 8.94
CA THR A 83 -4.19 3.92 8.42
C THR A 83 -3.19 4.16 9.55
N VAL A 84 -1.95 3.72 9.36
CA VAL A 84 -0.87 3.91 10.33
C VAL A 84 -0.50 5.40 10.38
N PRO A 85 -0.51 6.05 11.55
CA PRO A 85 -0.10 7.44 11.67
C PRO A 85 1.35 7.70 11.23
N ASP A 86 1.69 8.97 11.01
CA ASP A 86 3.03 9.42 10.60
C ASP A 86 4.17 8.99 11.55
N ASN A 87 3.83 8.70 12.82
CA ASN A 87 4.79 8.24 13.81
C ASN A 87 5.05 6.72 13.78
N GLY A 88 4.41 5.99 12.86
CA GLY A 88 4.56 4.54 12.68
C GLY A 88 3.96 3.68 13.80
N LYS A 89 3.27 4.27 14.79
CA LYS A 89 2.68 3.55 15.93
C LYS A 89 1.19 3.37 15.73
N TRP A 90 0.70 2.16 15.95
CA TRP A 90 -0.71 1.82 15.81
C TRP A 90 -1.27 1.15 17.07
N SER A 91 -2.58 1.29 17.27
CA SER A 91 -3.35 0.62 18.31
C SER A 91 -4.74 0.29 17.76
N MET A 92 -5.23 -0.92 18.03
CA MET A 92 -6.54 -1.36 17.57
C MET A 92 -7.21 -2.25 18.63
N ALA A 93 -8.53 -2.14 18.74
CA ALA A 93 -9.35 -3.04 19.53
C ALA A 93 -10.40 -3.68 18.62
N ILE A 94 -10.44 -5.00 18.55
CA ILE A 94 -11.37 -5.76 17.70
C ILE A 94 -12.01 -6.91 18.51
N PRO A 95 -13.18 -7.42 18.09
CA PRO A 95 -13.78 -8.59 18.72
C PRO A 95 -12.78 -9.76 18.81
N TYR A 96 -12.70 -10.38 19.98
CA TYR A 96 -11.88 -11.57 20.17
C TYR A 96 -12.62 -12.79 19.60
N PRO A 97 -12.09 -13.48 18.57
CA PRO A 97 -12.65 -14.73 18.13
C PRO A 97 -12.36 -15.78 19.21
N SER A 98 -13.38 -16.53 19.60
CA SER A 98 -13.29 -17.55 20.65
C SER A 98 -12.22 -18.61 20.39
N GLU A 99 -11.85 -18.82 19.11
CA GLU A 99 -10.75 -19.68 18.69
C GLU A 99 -10.10 -19.12 17.42
N GLY A 100 -8.76 -19.14 17.36
CA GLY A 100 -8.02 -18.96 16.10
C GLY A 100 -6.84 -18.01 16.16
N LYS A 101 -6.23 -17.82 14.99
CA LYS A 101 -5.08 -16.93 14.77
C LYS A 101 -5.55 -15.64 14.10
N PHE A 102 -4.86 -14.54 14.38
CA PHE A 102 -4.96 -13.33 13.57
C PHE A 102 -3.82 -13.30 12.54
N THR A 103 -4.12 -12.81 11.36
CA THR A 103 -3.11 -12.41 10.38
C THR A 103 -3.11 -10.89 10.31
N ILE A 104 -1.93 -10.28 10.40
CA ILE A 104 -1.75 -8.84 10.32
C ILE A 104 -0.80 -8.56 9.16
N THR A 105 -1.26 -7.78 8.20
CA THR A 105 -0.46 -7.32 7.06
C THR A 105 -0.55 -5.81 6.96
N SER A 106 0.47 -5.19 6.37
CA SER A 106 0.43 -3.79 5.95
C SER A 106 0.43 -3.76 4.43
N VAL A 107 -0.29 -2.79 3.86
CA VAL A 107 -0.28 -2.44 2.44
C VAL A 107 0.07 -0.96 2.38
N GLY A 108 1.23 -0.63 1.84
CA GLY A 108 1.71 0.74 1.72
C GLY A 108 1.57 1.23 0.29
N CYS A 109 1.40 2.54 0.15
CA CYS A 109 2.09 3.23 -0.92
C CYS A 109 3.46 3.56 -0.32
N ASP A 110 4.49 2.80 -0.68
CA ASP A 110 5.83 3.37 -0.62
C ASP A 110 5.82 4.54 -1.65
N TRP A 111 6.43 5.67 -1.27
CA TRP A 111 6.15 6.99 -1.88
C TRP A 111 7.38 7.62 -2.53
#